data_AF-A0A6V8DE09-F1
#
_entry.id   AF-A0A6V8DE09-F1
#
_cell.length_a   1.000
_cell.length_b   1.000
_cell.length_c   1.000
_cell.angle_alpha   90.00
_cell.angle_beta   90.00
_cell.angle_gamma   90.00
#
_symmetry.space_group_name_H-M   'P 1'
#
loop_
_entity.id
_entity.type
_entity.pdbx_description
1 polymer ?
#
loop_
_entity_poly.entity_id
_entity_poly.type
_entity_poly.pdbx_seq_one_letter_code
_entity_poly.pdbx_strand_id
1 'polypeptide(L)'
;MDLDAAMDRIKHLDRAGWVLAGHDAPESVAAHSWGMAVRCLQHCPEGLDLATVLSMALVHDLAEAVVGDITPHDGVDKAEKHAQERAAMATIAPQWLDLWDLYEAGESPEADFVKRMDSLDMAAQAVAYERQGLLDGAPFVASAERRLKGTRWSTDS
;
A
#
# COMPACT_ATOMS: atom_id res chain seq x y z
N MET A 1 0.42 11.97 18.36
CA MET A 1 1.60 11.62 17.55
C MET A 1 1.74 12.70 16.51
N ASP A 2 2.93 13.22 16.27
CA ASP A 2 3.20 14.14 15.16
C ASP A 2 3.72 13.38 13.93
N LEU A 3 3.92 14.10 12.83
CA LEU A 3 4.37 13.51 11.57
C LEU A 3 5.74 12.83 11.69
N ASP A 4 6.70 13.44 12.41
CA ASP A 4 8.05 12.88 12.55
C ASP A 4 8.02 11.55 13.32
N ALA A 5 7.25 11.48 14.41
CA ALA A 5 7.05 10.23 15.14
C ALA A 5 6.31 9.17 14.31
N ALA A 6 5.36 9.58 13.45
CA ALA A 6 4.68 8.66 12.54
C ALA A 6 5.65 8.09 11.48
N MET A 7 6.45 8.95 10.85
CA MET A 7 7.47 8.57 9.88
C MET A 7 8.54 7.65 10.47
N ASP A 8 8.91 7.85 11.74
CA ASP A 8 9.84 6.95 12.43
C ASP A 8 9.20 5.57 12.66
N ARG A 9 7.95 5.53 13.13
CA ARG A 9 7.24 4.28 13.40
C ARG A 9 7.07 3.40 12.17
N ILE A 10 6.69 3.96 11.01
CA ILE A 10 6.47 3.14 9.79
C ILE A 10 7.74 2.44 9.28
N LYS A 11 8.93 2.93 9.67
CA LYS A 11 10.21 2.26 9.33
C LYS A 11 10.40 0.96 10.09
N HIS A 12 9.73 0.83 11.23
CA HIS A 12 9.82 -0.29 12.16
C HIS A 12 8.51 -1.08 12.28
N LEU A 13 7.49 -0.69 11.52
CA LEU A 13 6.23 -1.41 11.43
C LEU A 13 6.34 -2.46 10.34
N ASP A 14 6.39 -3.72 10.75
CA ASP A 14 6.40 -4.87 9.84
C ASP A 14 5.05 -4.99 9.11
N ARG A 15 5.12 -5.33 7.81
CA ARG A 15 3.95 -5.69 7.00
C ARG A 15 3.28 -6.96 7.56
N ALA A 16 2.13 -6.79 8.21
CA ALA A 16 1.45 -7.83 9.00
C ALA A 16 1.04 -9.04 8.16
N GLY A 17 0.72 -8.84 6.87
CA GLY A 17 0.41 -9.93 5.95
C GLY A 17 1.53 -10.98 5.84
N TRP A 18 2.80 -10.56 5.86
CA TRP A 18 3.96 -11.46 5.81
C TRP A 18 4.18 -12.17 7.15
N VAL A 19 4.00 -11.46 8.27
CA VAL A 19 4.07 -12.03 9.61
C VAL A 19 3.05 -13.16 9.78
N LEU A 20 1.81 -12.95 9.33
CA LEU A 20 0.75 -13.97 9.35
C LEU A 20 1.06 -15.17 8.44
N ALA A 21 1.84 -14.97 7.38
CA ALA A 21 2.33 -16.04 6.51
C ALA A 21 3.56 -16.77 7.09
N GLY A 22 4.00 -16.42 8.30
CA GLY A 22 5.09 -17.08 9.01
C GLY A 22 6.49 -16.56 8.64
N HIS A 23 6.59 -15.35 8.08
CA HIS A 23 7.89 -14.74 7.81
C HIS A 23 8.37 -13.89 8.99
N ASP A 24 9.53 -14.26 9.55
CA ASP A 24 10.08 -13.66 10.78
C ASP A 24 10.81 -12.32 10.60
N ALA A 25 11.16 -11.95 9.36
CA ALA A 25 11.92 -10.73 9.06
C ALA A 25 11.38 -10.01 7.81
N PRO A 26 10.08 -9.64 7.82
CA PRO A 26 9.45 -9.02 6.67
C PRO A 26 9.96 -7.60 6.43
N GLU A 27 9.62 -7.07 5.26
CA GLU A 27 9.76 -5.65 4.99
C GLU A 27 8.87 -4.83 5.92
N SER A 28 9.26 -3.58 6.16
CA SER A 28 8.41 -2.62 6.85
C SER A 28 7.47 -1.90 5.88
N VAL A 29 6.41 -1.28 6.42
CA VAL A 29 5.47 -0.44 5.67
C VAL A 29 6.18 0.68 4.90
N ALA A 30 7.25 1.25 5.48
CA ALA A 30 8.07 2.23 4.78
C ALA A 30 8.85 1.63 3.59
N ALA A 31 9.32 0.38 3.69
CA ALA A 31 10.03 -0.30 2.61
C ALA A 31 9.09 -0.60 1.43
N HIS A 32 7.87 -1.07 1.73
CA HIS A 32 6.77 -1.21 0.76
C HIS A 32 6.47 0.12 0.05
N SER A 33 6.27 1.19 0.81
CA SER A 33 5.99 2.53 0.26
C SER A 33 7.11 3.04 -0.66
N TRP A 34 8.38 2.77 -0.31
CA TRP A 34 9.52 3.07 -1.17
C TRP A 34 9.50 2.24 -2.47
N GLY A 35 9.26 0.93 -2.37
CA GLY A 35 9.16 0.03 -3.51
C GLY A 35 8.06 0.45 -4.49
N MET A 36 6.90 0.85 -3.96
CA MET A 36 5.81 1.43 -4.73
C MET A 36 6.22 2.72 -5.44
N ALA A 37 6.86 3.66 -4.74
CA ALA A 37 7.29 4.92 -5.34
C ALA A 37 8.26 4.69 -6.52
N VAL A 38 9.17 3.72 -6.41
CA VAL A 38 10.08 3.35 -7.52
C VAL A 38 9.30 2.73 -8.70
N ARG A 39 8.30 1.88 -8.44
CA ARG A 39 7.44 1.32 -9.50
C ARG A 39 6.60 2.40 -10.18
N CYS A 40 6.09 3.36 -9.41
CA CYS A 40 5.43 4.54 -9.96
C CYS A 40 6.36 5.32 -10.90
N LEU A 41 7.63 5.56 -10.54
CA LEU A 41 8.60 6.18 -11.44
C LEU A 41 8.80 5.41 -12.74
N GLN A 42 8.80 4.07 -12.68
CA GLN A 42 9.04 3.21 -13.84
C GLN A 42 7.83 3.08 -14.77
N HIS A 43 6.62 3.14 -14.23
CA HIS A 43 5.39 2.75 -14.93
C HIS A 43 4.36 3.86 -15.07
N CYS A 44 4.60 5.06 -14.54
CA CYS A 44 3.65 6.17 -14.66
C CYS A 44 3.36 6.50 -16.13
N PRO A 45 2.10 6.42 -16.58
CA PRO A 45 1.72 6.81 -17.93
C PRO A 45 1.89 8.32 -18.15
N GLU A 46 2.17 8.74 -19.39
CA GLU A 46 2.34 10.17 -19.75
C GLU A 46 1.12 11.04 -19.44
N GLY A 47 -0.07 10.45 -19.34
CA GLY A 47 -1.33 11.16 -19.06
C GLY A 47 -1.65 11.36 -17.58
N LEU A 48 -0.80 10.89 -16.66
CA LEU A 48 -0.99 11.07 -15.22
C LEU A 48 0.03 12.06 -14.67
N ASP A 49 -0.37 12.82 -13.64
CA ASP A 49 0.59 13.68 -12.94
C ASP A 49 1.48 12.84 -12.01
N LEU A 50 2.74 12.67 -12.43
CA LEU A 50 3.75 11.93 -11.67
C LEU A 50 3.94 12.50 -10.25
N ALA A 51 3.83 13.81 -10.06
CA ALA A 51 3.99 14.41 -8.73
C ALA A 51 2.88 13.97 -7.79
N THR A 52 1.62 13.98 -8.25
CA THR A 52 0.47 13.45 -7.52
C THR A 52 0.60 11.95 -7.26
N VAL A 53 0.98 11.16 -8.25
CA VAL A 53 1.18 9.70 -8.13
C VAL A 53 2.24 9.36 -7.06
N LEU A 54 3.40 10.02 -7.09
CA LEU A 54 4.47 9.78 -6.12
C LEU A 54 4.07 10.26 -4.73
N SER A 55 3.43 11.43 -4.63
CA SER A 55 2.95 11.94 -3.35
C SER A 55 1.96 10.97 -2.71
N MET A 56 1.04 10.42 -3.52
CA MET A 56 0.05 9.46 -3.07
C MET A 56 0.70 8.14 -2.61
N ALA A 57 1.61 7.57 -3.41
CA ALA A 57 2.34 6.35 -3.05
C ALA A 57 3.12 6.50 -1.72
N LEU A 58 3.71 7.67 -1.47
CA LEU A 58 4.49 7.92 -0.26
C LEU A 58 3.65 8.07 1.01
N VAL A 59 2.38 8.47 0.91
CA VAL A 59 1.54 8.80 2.08
C VAL A 59 0.37 7.85 2.31
N HIS A 60 0.11 6.92 1.38
CA HIS A 60 -1.10 6.08 1.41
C HIS A 60 -1.25 5.24 2.71
N ASP A 61 -0.16 4.67 3.21
CA ASP A 61 -0.13 3.85 4.43
C ASP A 61 0.38 4.62 5.66
N LEU A 62 0.49 5.96 5.60
CA LEU A 62 1.00 6.74 6.73
C LEU A 62 0.12 6.63 7.98
N ALA A 63 -1.17 6.36 7.81
CA ALA A 63 -2.13 6.10 8.88
C ALA A 63 -1.75 4.88 9.75
N GLU A 64 -1.09 3.88 9.15
CA GLU A 64 -0.69 2.64 9.82
C GLU A 64 0.31 2.88 10.96
N ALA A 65 1.03 4.01 10.94
CA ALA A 65 1.85 4.46 12.06
C ALA A 65 1.08 4.56 13.40
N VAL A 66 -0.23 4.83 13.30
CA VAL A 66 -1.15 5.02 14.42
C VAL A 66 -2.00 3.77 14.64
N VAL A 67 -2.58 3.20 13.57
CA VAL A 67 -3.57 2.12 13.67
C VAL A 67 -2.98 0.70 13.51
N GLY A 68 -1.74 0.60 13.05
CA GLY A 68 -1.09 -0.66 12.63
C GLY A 68 -1.46 -1.06 11.19
N ASP A 69 -0.71 -2.00 10.62
CA ASP A 69 -1.07 -2.65 9.34
C ASP A 69 -2.22 -3.65 9.59
N ILE A 70 -3.46 -3.16 9.51
CA ILE A 70 -4.66 -3.97 9.75
C ILE A 70 -4.94 -4.84 8.53
N THR A 71 -4.92 -6.16 8.73
CA THR A 71 -5.14 -7.17 7.71
C THR A 71 -6.61 -7.63 7.65
N PRO A 72 -7.03 -8.31 6.58
CA PRO A 72 -8.35 -8.94 6.51
C PRO A 72 -8.62 -9.99 7.61
N HIS A 73 -7.57 -10.49 8.29
CA HIS A 73 -7.71 -11.51 9.34
C HIS A 73 -7.99 -10.92 10.73
N ASP A 74 -7.84 -9.60 10.90
CA ASP A 74 -8.02 -8.92 12.18
C ASP A 74 -9.49 -8.68 12.55
N GLY A 75 -10.42 -8.97 11.63
CA GLY A 75 -11.87 -8.89 11.88
C GLY A 75 -12.41 -7.47 12.05
N VAL A 76 -11.62 -6.45 11.71
CA VAL A 76 -12.05 -5.04 11.69
C VAL A 76 -12.88 -4.80 10.43
N ASP A 77 -14.07 -4.23 10.61
CA ASP A 77 -14.93 -3.86 9.47
C ASP A 77 -14.25 -2.80 8.59
N LYS A 78 -14.50 -2.86 7.28
CA LYS A 78 -13.86 -1.94 6.33
C LYS A 78 -14.18 -0.46 6.62
N ALA A 79 -15.42 -0.16 7.03
CA ALA A 79 -15.80 1.22 7.34
C ALA A 79 -15.14 1.70 8.63
N GLU A 80 -15.01 0.81 9.63
CA GLU A 80 -14.31 1.11 10.88
C GLU A 80 -12.82 1.32 10.64
N LYS A 81 -12.15 0.43 9.87
CA LYS A 81 -10.75 0.60 9.47
C LYS A 81 -10.54 1.95 8.80
N HIS A 82 -11.37 2.27 7.80
CA HIS A 82 -11.29 3.55 7.09
C HIS A 82 -11.49 4.76 8.03
N ALA A 83 -12.46 4.69 8.95
CA ALA A 83 -12.69 5.77 9.90
C ALA A 83 -11.50 5.99 10.86
N GLN A 84 -10.89 4.91 11.34
CA GLN A 84 -9.70 4.96 12.20
C GLN A 84 -8.49 5.55 11.44
N GLU A 85 -8.25 5.09 10.22
CA GLU A 85 -7.14 5.58 9.38
C GLU A 85 -7.31 7.04 9.01
N ARG A 86 -8.52 7.44 8.63
CA ARG A 86 -8.84 8.82 8.31
C ARG A 86 -8.65 9.75 9.52
N ALA A 87 -9.06 9.31 10.70
CA ALA A 87 -8.85 10.06 11.95
C ALA A 87 -7.35 10.17 12.31
N ALA A 88 -6.57 9.13 12.05
CA ALA A 88 -5.11 9.16 12.20
C ALA A 88 -4.49 10.19 11.24
N MET A 89 -4.83 10.14 9.95
CA MET A 89 -4.34 11.09 8.94
C MET A 89 -4.70 12.54 9.26
N ALA A 90 -5.94 12.79 9.68
CA ALA A 90 -6.38 14.12 10.10
C ALA A 90 -5.56 14.68 11.28
N THR A 91 -4.97 13.81 12.09
CA THR A 91 -4.13 14.18 13.23
C THR A 91 -2.65 14.35 12.84
N ILE A 92 -2.08 13.38 12.12
CA ILE A 92 -0.62 13.32 11.87
C ILE A 92 -0.18 14.07 10.61
N ALA A 93 -1.06 14.15 9.60
CA ALA A 93 -0.72 14.72 8.29
C ALA A 93 -1.95 15.40 7.63
N PRO A 94 -2.58 16.39 8.29
CA PRO A 94 -3.78 17.05 7.75
C PRO A 94 -3.58 17.67 6.37
N GLN A 95 -2.34 18.04 6.01
CA GLN A 95 -1.98 18.59 4.70
C GLN A 95 -2.09 17.57 3.55
N TRP A 96 -2.16 16.28 3.84
CA TRP A 96 -2.30 15.20 2.85
C TRP A 96 -3.62 14.42 3.00
N LEU A 97 -4.52 14.88 3.87
CA LEU A 97 -5.79 14.20 4.11
C LEU A 97 -6.63 14.08 2.84
N ASP A 98 -6.73 15.15 2.04
CA ASP A 98 -7.50 15.14 0.78
C ASP A 98 -6.87 14.19 -0.25
N LEU A 99 -5.52 14.12 -0.30
CA LEU A 99 -4.81 13.21 -1.19
C LEU A 99 -5.02 11.74 -0.78
N TRP A 100 -5.02 11.48 0.53
CA TRP A 100 -5.30 10.17 1.11
C TRP A 100 -6.76 9.76 0.89
N ASP A 101 -7.72 10.66 1.09
CA ASP A 101 -9.15 10.41 0.81
C ASP A 101 -9.35 10.07 -0.68
N LEU A 102 -8.64 10.75 -1.59
CA LEU A 102 -8.68 10.46 -3.02
C LEU A 102 -8.09 9.08 -3.36
N TYR A 103 -6.97 8.71 -2.72
CA TYR A 103 -6.41 7.37 -2.81
C TYR A 103 -7.43 6.33 -2.34
N GLU A 104 -8.04 6.50 -1.17
CA GLU A 104 -8.97 5.54 -0.60
C GLU A 104 -10.23 5.36 -1.44
N ALA A 105 -10.78 6.45 -1.98
CA ALA A 105 -11.89 6.39 -2.91
C ALA A 105 -11.54 5.60 -4.19
N GLY A 106 -10.30 5.72 -4.69
CA GLY A 106 -9.86 5.02 -5.89
C GLY A 106 -10.54 5.50 -7.18
N GLU A 107 -11.12 6.70 -7.16
CA GLU A 107 -11.95 7.21 -8.25
C GLU A 107 -11.17 8.06 -9.27
N SER A 108 -9.98 8.54 -8.92
CA SER A 108 -9.12 9.26 -9.87
C SER A 108 -8.22 8.32 -10.67
N PRO A 109 -7.83 8.70 -11.91
CA PRO A 109 -6.85 7.95 -12.70
C PRO A 109 -5.53 7.67 -11.97
N GLU A 110 -5.05 8.64 -11.18
CA GLU A 110 -3.85 8.52 -10.34
C GLU A 110 -4.06 7.55 -9.19
N ALA A 111 -5.20 7.62 -8.48
CA ALA A 111 -5.51 6.72 -7.38
C ALA A 111 -5.67 5.27 -7.83
N ASP A 112 -6.38 5.05 -8.94
CA ASP A 112 -6.47 3.74 -9.58
C ASP A 112 -5.09 3.22 -9.98
N PHE A 113 -4.22 4.07 -10.53
CA PHE A 113 -2.85 3.69 -10.86
C PHE A 113 -2.03 3.29 -9.62
N VAL A 114 -2.07 4.10 -8.55
CA VAL A 114 -1.29 3.84 -7.33
C VAL A 114 -1.77 2.56 -6.62
N LYS A 115 -3.08 2.28 -6.55
CA LYS A 115 -3.60 1.02 -5.99
C LYS A 115 -3.12 -0.23 -6.75
N ARG A 116 -2.86 -0.10 -8.07
CA ARG A 116 -2.27 -1.20 -8.85
C ARG A 116 -0.80 -1.35 -8.53
N MET A 117 -0.07 -0.25 -8.36
CA MET A 117 1.34 -0.29 -7.97
C MET A 117 1.52 -0.88 -6.58
N ASP A 118 0.61 -0.63 -5.65
CA ASP A 118 0.52 -1.30 -4.35
C ASP A 118 0.40 -2.83 -4.51
N SER A 119 -0.57 -3.28 -5.31
CA SER A 119 -0.75 -4.72 -5.59
C SER A 119 0.45 -5.34 -6.31
N LEU A 120 1.08 -4.61 -7.23
CA LEU A 120 2.25 -5.04 -7.99
C LEU A 120 3.50 -5.14 -7.09
N ASP A 121 3.69 -4.19 -6.17
CA ASP A 121 4.78 -4.22 -5.20
C ASP A 121 4.69 -5.45 -4.31
N MET A 122 3.52 -5.67 -3.70
CA MET A 122 3.23 -6.85 -2.88
C MET A 122 3.45 -8.16 -3.65
N ALA A 123 3.01 -8.25 -4.92
CA ALA A 123 3.22 -9.45 -5.73
C ALA A 123 4.70 -9.71 -6.04
N ALA A 124 5.44 -8.65 -6.38
CA ALA A 124 6.86 -8.74 -6.63
C ALA A 124 7.63 -9.17 -5.37
N GLN A 125 7.24 -8.67 -4.20
CA GLN A 125 7.82 -9.06 -2.93
C GLN A 125 7.49 -10.53 -2.58
N ALA A 126 6.26 -10.99 -2.82
CA ALA A 126 5.87 -12.39 -2.65
C ALA A 126 6.77 -13.33 -3.46
N VAL A 127 6.98 -13.01 -4.75
CA VAL A 127 7.85 -13.78 -5.65
C VAL A 127 9.30 -13.74 -5.16
N ALA A 128 9.76 -12.60 -4.65
CA ALA A 128 11.13 -12.46 -4.12
C ALA A 128 11.34 -13.33 -2.87
N TYR A 129 10.37 -13.39 -1.95
CA TYR A 129 10.44 -14.25 -0.77
C TYR A 129 10.32 -15.73 -1.12
N GLU A 130 9.43 -16.09 -2.05
CA GLU A 130 9.30 -17.48 -2.54
C GLU A 130 10.61 -17.98 -3.17
N ARG A 131 11.27 -17.16 -4.01
CA ARG A 131 12.57 -17.50 -4.61
C ARG A 131 13.69 -17.72 -3.60
N GLN A 132 13.56 -17.12 -2.42
CA GLN A 132 14.49 -17.30 -1.30
C GLN A 132 14.11 -18.48 -0.40
N GLY A 133 12.97 -19.13 -0.65
CA GLY A 133 12.45 -20.21 0.18
C GLY A 133 11.93 -19.73 1.54
N LEU A 134 11.56 -18.45 1.66
CA LEU A 134 11.15 -17.84 2.92
C LEU A 134 9.67 -18.03 3.25
N LEU A 135 8.80 -18.16 2.23
CA LEU A 135 7.36 -18.44 2.36
C LEU A 135 6.76 -18.93 1.03
N ASP A 136 5.52 -19.41 1.05
CA ASP A 136 4.71 -19.64 -0.15
C ASP A 136 4.07 -18.33 -0.64
N GLY A 137 4.56 -17.81 -1.77
CA GLY A 137 4.14 -16.52 -2.34
C GLY A 137 2.85 -16.60 -3.16
N ALA A 138 2.41 -17.81 -3.54
CA ALA A 138 1.29 -17.99 -4.48
C ALA A 138 -0.03 -17.34 -4.04
N PRO A 139 -0.44 -17.37 -2.75
CA PRO A 139 -1.66 -16.71 -2.30
C PRO A 139 -1.64 -15.19 -2.53
N PHE A 140 -0.49 -14.55 -2.33
CA PHE A 140 -0.32 -13.10 -2.51
C PHE A 140 -0.32 -12.71 -3.98
N VAL A 141 0.38 -13.47 -4.82
CA VAL A 141 0.36 -13.28 -6.28
C VAL A 141 -1.06 -13.40 -6.83
N ALA A 142 -1.79 -14.46 -6.45
CA ALA A 142 -3.18 -14.64 -6.86
C ALA A 142 -4.10 -13.49 -6.36
N SER A 143 -3.80 -12.94 -5.18
CA SER A 143 -4.50 -11.79 -4.60
C SER A 143 -4.27 -10.51 -5.41
N ALA A 144 -3.04 -10.28 -5.87
CA ALA A 144 -2.71 -9.16 -6.75
C ALA A 144 -3.34 -9.32 -8.13
N GLU A 145 -3.26 -10.51 -8.74
CA GLU A 145 -3.90 -10.78 -10.04
C GLU A 145 -5.41 -10.48 -10.03
N ARG A 146 -6.12 -10.84 -8.95
CA ARG A 146 -7.55 -10.51 -8.82
C ARG A 146 -7.82 -9.01 -8.78
N ARG A 147 -6.94 -8.22 -8.16
CA ARG A 147 -7.06 -6.75 -8.11
C ARG A 147 -6.71 -6.10 -9.45
N LEU A 148 -5.85 -6.75 -10.24
CA LEU A 148 -5.42 -6.26 -11.55
C LEU A 148 -6.36 -6.67 -12.69
N LYS A 149 -7.10 -7.79 -12.56
CA LYS A 149 -8.09 -8.27 -13.55
C LYS A 149 -9.29 -7.33 -13.68
N GLY A 150 -9.82 -7.19 -14.91
CA GLY A 150 -11.04 -6.42 -15.19
C GLY A 150 -10.84 -4.91 -15.24
N THR A 151 -9.62 -4.48 -15.50
CA THR A 151 -9.23 -3.08 -15.46
C THR A 151 -8.91 -2.52 -16.84
N ARG A 152 -8.98 -1.19 -17.02
CA ARG A 152 -8.70 -0.52 -18.32
C ARG A 152 -7.27 -0.74 -18.88
N TRP A 153 -6.42 -1.44 -18.12
CA TRP A 153 -5.02 -1.74 -18.43
C TRP A 153 -4.73 -3.24 -18.49
N SER A 154 -5.73 -4.10 -18.33
CA SER A 154 -5.54 -5.54 -18.50
C SER A 154 -5.35 -5.84 -19.98
N THR A 155 -4.36 -6.66 -20.32
CA THR A 155 -4.12 -7.11 -21.70
C THR A 155 -5.22 -8.03 -22.24
N ASP A 156 -6.21 -8.38 -21.43
CA ASP A 156 -7.43 -9.03 -21.86
C ASP A 156 -8.36 -7.96 -22.47
N SER A 157 -8.02 -7.52 -23.68
CA SER A 157 -8.86 -6.74 -24.61
C SER A 157 -8.82 -7.39 -25.98
#